data_AF-A0A6A3HM78-F1
#
_entry.id   AF-A0A6A3HM78-F1
#
_cell.length_a   1.000
_cell.length_b   1.000
_cell.length_c   1.000
_cell.angle_alpha   90.00
_cell.angle_beta   90.00
_cell.angle_gamma   90.00
#
_symmetry.space_group_name_H-M   'P 1'
#
loop_
_entity.id
_entity.type
_entity.pdbx_description
1 polymer ?
#
loop_
_entity_poly.entity_id
_entity_poly.type
_entity_poly.pdbx_seq_one_letter_code
_entity_poly.pdbx_strand_id
1 'polypeptide(L)'
;MEAIGRVGIISPHQLPVDIVESLCSLLTGFDALSLSQTNSWWRNYLSDESFWQSRLQGSTAVENCQESWKKKYAQSRPMVFKALMMKDKSELLDACVYLTYQAEQRRRDVHRPSHFQLTHVGTESFSFDLWFSLLPASSEEYFGGIIYSLQSCSREGRQWPHYHQQFVMVSSTGDLYCSVLAGKYAVASDLQPNRWYHVALTYDHNYQRQEVFLDGEKVWSVLGTRHDEWSHLTRGQVGTGCVTSNTLNCPFRGHIGWYGFHGVVDAFRVWRGVLSQDDVKLLANGGELTTERLRAAAKPNSATTWQRKLQLNVQLAKCTRPAEGRTIQYEE
;
A
#
# COMPACT_ATOMS: atom_id res chain seq x y z
N MET A 1 -59.03 2.12 21.64
CA MET A 1 -57.86 1.64 22.40
C MET A 1 -56.81 1.23 21.39
N GLU A 2 -55.91 2.14 21.05
CA GLU A 2 -54.76 1.81 20.20
C GLU A 2 -53.60 1.37 21.10
N ALA A 3 -53.12 0.14 20.88
CA ALA A 3 -51.92 -0.35 21.51
C ALA A 3 -50.72 0.39 20.89
N ILE A 4 -50.24 1.42 21.58
CA ILE A 4 -48.96 2.06 21.28
C ILE A 4 -47.88 1.00 21.52
N GLY A 5 -47.36 0.41 20.43
CA GLY A 5 -46.27 -0.55 20.48
C GLY A 5 -45.08 0.08 21.19
N ARG A 6 -44.74 -0.45 22.37
CA ARG A 6 -43.51 -0.08 23.06
C ARG A 6 -42.34 -0.53 22.20
N VAL A 7 -41.64 0.42 21.60
CA VAL A 7 -40.30 0.17 21.06
C VAL A 7 -39.41 -0.10 22.27
N GLY A 8 -39.16 -1.38 22.55
CA GLY A 8 -38.25 -1.79 23.61
C GLY A 8 -36.84 -1.36 23.24
N ILE A 9 -36.21 -0.52 24.07
CA ILE A 9 -34.78 -0.23 23.94
C ILE A 9 -34.03 -1.46 24.44
N ILE A 10 -33.63 -2.33 23.52
CA ILE A 10 -32.80 -3.49 23.84
C ILE A 10 -31.39 -2.97 24.08
N SER A 11 -30.88 -3.20 25.28
CA SER A 11 -29.50 -2.85 25.62
C SER A 11 -28.56 -3.89 24.99
N PRO A 12 -27.35 -3.52 24.51
CA PRO A 12 -26.45 -4.44 23.82
C PRO A 12 -26.14 -5.74 24.60
N HIS A 13 -26.07 -5.65 25.93
CA HIS A 13 -25.91 -6.78 26.85
C HIS A 13 -27.01 -7.84 26.79
N GLN A 14 -28.19 -7.47 26.28
CA GLN A 14 -29.36 -8.33 26.17
C GLN A 14 -29.41 -9.07 24.83
N LEU A 15 -28.47 -8.77 23.92
CA LEU A 15 -28.35 -9.49 22.66
C LEU A 15 -27.70 -10.87 22.91
N PRO A 16 -28.23 -11.93 22.29
CA PRO A 16 -27.57 -13.22 22.21
C PRO A 16 -26.14 -13.12 21.63
N VAL A 17 -25.22 -13.95 22.13
CA VAL A 17 -23.79 -13.91 21.76
C VAL A 17 -23.58 -14.10 20.26
N ASP A 18 -24.34 -15.00 19.63
CA ASP A 18 -24.33 -15.28 18.20
C ASP A 18 -24.72 -14.07 17.35
N ILE A 19 -25.67 -13.25 17.82
CA ILE A 19 -26.04 -11.99 17.14
C ILE A 19 -24.90 -10.97 17.25
N VAL A 20 -24.27 -10.88 18.41
CA VAL A 20 -23.15 -9.94 18.65
C VAL A 20 -21.94 -10.33 17.80
N GLU A 21 -21.61 -11.62 17.72
CA GLU A 21 -20.57 -12.17 16.85
C GLU A 21 -20.89 -11.90 15.38
N SER A 22 -22.14 -12.14 14.97
CA SER A 22 -22.61 -11.85 13.61
C SER A 22 -22.47 -10.36 13.26
N LEU A 23 -22.90 -9.47 14.15
CA LEU A 23 -22.72 -8.02 13.97
C LEU A 23 -21.24 -7.65 13.85
N CYS A 24 -20.40 -8.11 14.79
CA CYS A 24 -18.96 -7.83 14.78
C CYS A 24 -18.26 -8.41 13.54
N SER A 25 -18.76 -9.52 13.01
CA SER A 25 -18.29 -10.11 11.76
C SER A 25 -18.62 -9.24 10.55
N LEU A 26 -19.65 -8.38 10.62
CA LEU A 26 -20.08 -7.45 9.56
C LEU A 26 -19.36 -6.10 9.62
N LEU A 27 -18.94 -5.67 10.81
CA LEU A 27 -18.24 -4.40 11.00
C LEU A 27 -16.87 -4.42 10.32
N THR A 28 -16.47 -3.26 9.80
CA THR A 28 -15.05 -2.96 9.59
C THR A 28 -14.35 -2.85 10.95
N GLY A 29 -13.03 -3.01 11.00
CA GLY A 29 -12.30 -2.81 12.25
C GLY A 29 -12.39 -1.37 12.74
N PHE A 30 -12.59 -0.39 11.85
CA PHE A 30 -12.78 1.01 12.27
C PHE A 30 -14.19 1.24 12.84
N ASP A 31 -15.22 0.62 12.26
CA ASP A 31 -16.58 0.61 12.83
C ASP A 31 -16.58 -0.06 14.20
N ALA A 32 -15.91 -1.20 14.33
CA ALA A 32 -15.74 -1.87 15.62
C ALA A 32 -14.96 -0.99 16.61
N LEU A 33 -13.94 -0.25 16.14
CA LEU A 33 -13.15 0.63 17.01
C LEU A 33 -14.02 1.77 17.54
N SER A 34 -14.82 2.38 16.66
CA SER A 34 -15.79 3.42 16.99
C SER A 34 -16.86 2.88 17.94
N LEU A 35 -17.41 1.70 17.65
CA LEU A 35 -18.39 1.02 18.50
C LEU A 35 -17.85 0.77 19.91
N SER A 36 -16.59 0.36 20.02
CA SER A 36 -15.91 0.14 21.31
C SER A 36 -15.76 1.40 22.17
N GLN A 37 -15.97 2.59 21.58
CA GLN A 37 -15.92 3.87 22.28
C GLN A 37 -17.30 4.35 22.74
N THR A 38 -18.39 3.73 22.27
CA THR A 38 -19.77 4.19 22.54
C THR A 38 -20.24 3.90 23.97
N ASN A 39 -19.89 2.75 24.54
CA ASN A 39 -20.24 2.39 25.92
C ASN A 39 -19.23 1.38 26.53
N SER A 40 -19.32 1.16 27.85
CA SER A 40 -18.41 0.27 28.58
C SER A 40 -18.51 -1.20 28.17
N TRP A 41 -19.68 -1.65 27.70
CA TRP A 41 -19.87 -3.02 27.26
C TRP A 41 -19.14 -3.34 25.97
N TRP A 42 -19.35 -2.53 24.93
CA TRP A 42 -18.63 -2.68 23.67
C TRP A 42 -17.13 -2.51 23.86
N ARG A 43 -16.71 -1.65 24.78
CA ARG A 43 -15.30 -1.50 25.15
C ARG A 43 -14.70 -2.80 25.65
N ASN A 44 -15.42 -3.51 26.53
CA ASN A 44 -15.00 -4.78 27.13
C ASN A 44 -15.16 -5.96 26.16
N TYR A 45 -16.21 -5.99 25.35
CA TYR A 45 -16.38 -7.04 24.34
C TYR A 45 -15.29 -6.94 23.26
N LEU A 46 -15.04 -5.73 22.75
CA LEU A 46 -14.02 -5.46 21.74
C LEU A 46 -12.65 -5.14 22.35
N SER A 47 -12.36 -5.60 23.57
CA SER A 47 -10.99 -5.68 24.09
C SER A 47 -10.33 -7.02 23.80
N ASP A 48 -11.05 -7.97 23.19
CA ASP A 48 -10.48 -9.23 22.72
C ASP A 48 -9.36 -8.98 21.71
N GLU A 49 -8.15 -9.37 22.07
CA GLU A 49 -6.94 -9.20 21.26
C GLU A 49 -6.97 -10.07 20.00
N SER A 50 -7.63 -11.23 20.03
CA SER A 50 -7.75 -12.12 18.87
C SER A 50 -8.63 -11.51 17.76
N PHE A 51 -9.65 -10.75 18.14
CA PHE A 51 -10.49 -9.99 17.22
C PHE A 51 -9.67 -8.95 16.44
N TRP A 52 -8.78 -8.22 17.12
CA TRP A 52 -7.93 -7.22 16.47
C TRP A 52 -6.75 -7.85 15.71
N GLN A 53 -6.21 -8.96 16.21
CA GLN A 53 -5.13 -9.69 15.56
C GLN A 53 -5.55 -10.26 14.22
N SER A 54 -6.70 -10.96 14.16
CA SER A 54 -7.23 -11.56 12.92
C SER A 54 -7.44 -10.51 11.82
N ARG A 55 -7.85 -9.30 12.21
CA ARG A 55 -8.01 -8.14 11.31
C ARG A 55 -6.70 -7.50 10.84
N LEU A 56 -5.59 -7.77 11.54
CA LEU A 56 -4.27 -7.24 11.22
C LEU A 56 -3.39 -8.22 10.46
N GLN A 57 -3.41 -9.51 10.81
CA GLN A 57 -2.45 -10.52 10.36
C GLN A 57 -3.09 -11.80 9.80
N GLY A 58 -4.41 -11.81 9.56
CA GLY A 58 -5.11 -13.04 9.24
C GLY A 58 -4.99 -14.07 10.36
N SER A 59 -5.36 -15.33 10.10
CA SER A 59 -5.48 -16.36 11.14
C SER A 59 -4.14 -17.01 11.56
N THR A 60 -2.98 -16.49 11.14
CA THR A 60 -1.66 -17.10 11.37
C THR A 60 -0.80 -16.25 12.30
N ALA A 61 -0.51 -16.78 13.49
CA ALA A 61 0.00 -16.06 14.64
C ALA A 61 1.54 -15.97 14.74
N VAL A 62 2.00 -14.88 15.39
CA VAL A 62 3.20 -14.87 16.26
C VAL A 62 2.81 -14.15 17.57
N GLU A 63 3.09 -14.79 18.71
CA GLU A 63 2.61 -14.40 20.06
C GLU A 63 3.39 -13.28 20.76
N ASN A 64 4.42 -12.70 20.14
CA ASN A 64 5.24 -11.71 20.83
C ASN A 64 4.87 -10.29 20.41
N CYS A 65 3.89 -9.70 21.11
CA CYS A 65 3.72 -8.26 21.06
C CYS A 65 3.62 -7.61 22.45
N GLN A 66 4.53 -6.66 22.71
CA GLN A 66 4.50 -5.80 23.90
C GLN A 66 3.36 -4.77 23.87
N GLU A 67 2.71 -4.56 22.72
CA GLU A 67 1.55 -3.66 22.56
C GLU A 67 0.29 -4.42 22.15
N SER A 68 -0.87 -3.99 22.62
CA SER A 68 -2.15 -4.58 22.23
C SER A 68 -2.43 -4.43 20.73
N TRP A 69 -3.00 -5.47 20.12
CA TRP A 69 -3.47 -5.48 18.74
C TRP A 69 -4.51 -4.40 18.50
N LYS A 70 -5.38 -4.13 19.48
CA LYS A 70 -6.32 -3.00 19.40
C LYS A 70 -5.61 -1.65 19.22
N LYS A 71 -4.52 -1.43 19.94
CA LYS A 71 -3.71 -0.20 19.84
C LYS A 71 -2.99 -0.14 18.49
N LYS A 72 -2.36 -1.24 18.06
CA LYS A 72 -1.74 -1.35 16.72
C LYS A 72 -2.72 -1.09 15.59
N TYR A 73 -3.95 -1.58 15.72
CA TYR A 73 -5.03 -1.34 14.78
C TYR A 73 -5.39 0.15 14.78
N ALA A 74 -5.67 0.70 15.97
CA ALA A 74 -6.03 2.11 16.14
C ALA A 74 -4.94 3.08 15.69
N GLN A 75 -3.67 2.66 15.54
CA GLN A 75 -2.57 3.48 15.03
C GLN A 75 -2.26 3.24 13.54
N SER A 76 -2.73 2.13 12.96
CA SER A 76 -2.50 1.87 11.55
C SER A 76 -3.27 2.85 10.68
N ARG A 77 -2.56 3.56 9.81
CA ARG A 77 -3.14 4.54 8.91
C ARG A 77 -2.58 4.32 7.51
N PRO A 78 -3.32 3.70 6.59
CA PRO A 78 -2.95 3.61 5.19
C PRO A 78 -2.91 5.00 4.53
N MET A 79 -2.10 5.15 3.48
CA MET A 79 -1.88 6.42 2.78
C MET A 79 -2.81 6.52 1.58
N VAL A 80 -3.55 7.61 1.48
CA VAL A 80 -4.45 7.90 0.36
C VAL A 80 -3.74 8.77 -0.66
N PHE A 81 -3.84 8.38 -1.92
CA PHE A 81 -3.36 9.09 -3.08
C PHE A 81 -4.56 9.42 -3.95
N LYS A 82 -4.75 10.71 -4.26
CA LYS A 82 -5.80 11.18 -5.17
C LYS A 82 -5.13 11.79 -6.40
N ALA A 83 -5.19 11.09 -7.53
CA ALA A 83 -4.71 11.59 -8.80
C ALA A 83 -5.80 12.43 -9.49
N LEU A 84 -5.52 13.71 -9.73
CA LEU A 84 -6.48 14.62 -10.35
C LEU A 84 -6.38 14.59 -11.89
N MET A 85 -7.53 14.67 -12.56
CA MET A 85 -7.64 14.90 -14.00
C MET A 85 -7.10 16.29 -14.34
N MET A 86 -5.97 16.35 -15.06
CA MET A 86 -5.19 17.56 -15.36
C MET A 86 -5.83 18.54 -16.37
N LYS A 87 -7.15 18.80 -16.33
CA LYS A 87 -7.75 19.79 -17.24
C LYS A 87 -7.55 21.26 -16.80
N ASP A 88 -7.57 21.57 -15.51
CA ASP A 88 -7.45 22.98 -15.03
C ASP A 88 -6.65 23.19 -13.73
N LYS A 89 -6.03 22.14 -13.16
CA LYS A 89 -5.38 22.17 -11.82
C LYS A 89 -3.86 21.90 -11.87
N SER A 90 -3.16 22.45 -12.86
CA SER A 90 -1.70 22.25 -13.09
C SER A 90 -0.80 22.62 -11.89
N GLU A 91 -1.32 23.39 -10.92
CA GLU A 91 -0.57 23.84 -9.76
C GLU A 91 -0.58 22.85 -8.59
N LEU A 92 -1.54 21.90 -8.56
CA LEU A 92 -1.65 20.91 -7.49
C LEU A 92 -0.74 19.71 -7.82
N LEU A 93 0.30 19.53 -7.01
CA LEU A 93 1.18 18.37 -7.09
C LEU A 93 0.44 17.12 -6.61
N ASP A 94 0.53 16.03 -7.36
CA ASP A 94 0.02 14.73 -6.93
C ASP A 94 0.64 14.32 -5.59
N ALA A 95 -0.11 13.52 -4.82
CA ALA A 95 0.40 12.95 -3.59
C ALA A 95 1.61 12.05 -3.89
N CYS A 96 2.71 12.21 -3.14
CA CYS A 96 3.86 11.32 -3.27
C CYS A 96 4.58 11.05 -1.96
N VAL A 97 5.19 9.86 -1.86
CA VAL A 97 6.00 9.44 -0.71
C VAL A 97 7.35 8.92 -1.18
N TYR A 98 8.39 9.28 -0.44
CA TYR A 98 9.71 8.67 -0.59
C TYR A 98 9.92 7.56 0.43
N LEU A 99 10.52 6.46 -0.02
CA LEU A 99 10.94 5.38 0.87
C LEU A 99 12.06 5.85 1.78
N THR A 100 12.08 5.37 3.03
CA THR A 100 13.10 5.73 4.02
C THR A 100 13.89 4.52 4.44
N TYR A 101 15.21 4.68 4.62
CA TYR A 101 16.05 3.62 5.18
C TYR A 101 15.60 3.27 6.60
N GLN A 102 15.79 2.01 6.98
CA GLN A 102 15.62 1.58 8.37
C GLN A 102 16.64 2.29 9.29
N ALA A 103 16.20 2.68 10.49
CA ALA A 103 16.89 3.60 11.41
C ALA A 103 18.36 3.22 11.73
N GLU A 104 18.69 1.93 11.76
CA GLU A 104 20.03 1.44 12.12
C GLU A 104 21.07 1.63 11.00
N GLN A 105 20.65 1.81 9.74
CA GLN A 105 21.56 2.05 8.61
C GLN A 105 21.92 3.52 8.40
N ARG A 106 21.23 4.46 9.08
CA ARG A 106 21.49 5.90 8.92
C ARG A 106 22.66 6.41 9.76
N ARG A 107 23.04 5.69 10.83
CA ARG A 107 24.13 6.12 11.73
C ARG A 107 25.52 6.09 11.10
N ARG A 108 25.69 5.49 9.92
CA ARG A 108 27.01 5.29 9.30
C ARG A 108 27.37 6.26 8.16
N ASP A 109 26.45 7.07 7.63
CA ASP A 109 26.78 7.95 6.50
C ASP A 109 26.06 9.31 6.56
N VAL A 110 26.83 10.37 6.85
CA VAL A 110 26.38 11.77 6.84
C VAL A 110 26.07 12.27 5.42
N HIS A 111 26.58 11.58 4.38
CA HIS A 111 26.41 11.95 2.96
C HIS A 111 25.28 11.21 2.23
N ARG A 112 24.56 10.30 2.89
CA ARG A 112 23.52 9.50 2.23
C ARG A 112 22.30 10.38 1.90
N PRO A 113 21.66 10.23 0.71
CA PRO A 113 20.41 10.91 0.40
C PRO A 113 19.39 10.69 1.52
N SER A 114 18.55 11.69 1.77
CA SER A 114 17.53 11.66 2.84
C SER A 114 16.51 10.53 2.69
N HIS A 115 16.43 9.91 1.51
CA HIS A 115 15.52 8.83 1.14
C HIS A 115 16.24 7.63 0.51
N PHE A 116 15.60 6.48 0.58
CA PHE A 116 16.05 5.24 -0.05
C PHE A 116 15.93 5.31 -1.57
N GLN A 117 16.95 4.84 -2.26
CA GLN A 117 16.96 4.72 -3.72
C GLN A 117 17.26 3.27 -4.08
N LEU A 118 16.32 2.62 -4.76
CA LEU A 118 16.43 1.21 -5.12
C LEU A 118 17.62 0.94 -6.05
N THR A 119 18.02 1.95 -6.84
CA THR A 119 19.18 1.84 -7.73
C THR A 119 20.50 1.63 -7.01
N HIS A 120 20.61 2.09 -5.75
CA HIS A 120 21.79 1.88 -4.90
C HIS A 120 21.97 0.45 -4.39
N VAL A 121 21.02 -0.45 -4.67
CA VAL A 121 21.17 -1.88 -4.40
C VAL A 121 22.27 -2.51 -5.27
N GLY A 122 22.73 -1.83 -6.33
CA GLY A 122 23.91 -2.27 -7.09
C GLY A 122 23.70 -3.65 -7.71
N THR A 123 24.60 -4.60 -7.46
CA THR A 123 24.52 -5.99 -7.95
C THR A 123 23.89 -6.96 -6.95
N GLU A 124 23.16 -6.45 -5.96
CA GLU A 124 22.49 -7.30 -4.98
C GLU A 124 21.07 -7.70 -5.45
N SER A 125 20.64 -8.90 -5.08
CA SER A 125 19.23 -9.30 -5.19
C SER A 125 18.37 -8.53 -4.19
N PHE A 126 17.13 -8.24 -4.57
CA PHE A 126 16.19 -7.50 -3.73
C PHE A 126 14.77 -7.96 -3.94
N SER A 127 13.90 -7.55 -3.03
CA SER A 127 12.46 -7.69 -3.18
C SER A 127 11.77 -6.43 -2.67
N PHE A 128 10.55 -6.19 -3.11
CA PHE A 128 9.66 -5.25 -2.46
C PHE A 128 8.27 -5.85 -2.36
N ASP A 129 7.51 -5.39 -1.38
CA ASP A 129 6.11 -5.74 -1.25
C ASP A 129 5.30 -4.52 -0.79
N LEU A 130 4.02 -4.50 -1.13
CA LEU A 130 3.09 -3.46 -0.73
C LEU A 130 1.66 -4.00 -0.76
N TRP A 131 0.81 -3.38 0.05
CA TRP A 131 -0.62 -3.50 -0.06
C TRP A 131 -1.19 -2.28 -0.74
N PHE A 132 -2.13 -2.48 -1.66
CA PHE A 132 -2.85 -1.36 -2.27
C PHE A 132 -4.31 -1.68 -2.50
N SER A 133 -5.09 -0.63 -2.68
CA SER A 133 -6.48 -0.73 -3.13
C SER A 133 -6.77 0.42 -4.08
N LEU A 134 -7.63 0.15 -5.05
CA LEU A 134 -8.02 1.11 -6.08
C LEU A 134 -9.25 1.88 -5.62
N LEU A 135 -9.24 3.19 -5.80
CA LEU A 135 -10.43 4.00 -5.62
C LEU A 135 -11.27 3.94 -6.90
N PRO A 136 -12.61 4.03 -6.80
CA PRO A 136 -13.47 4.13 -7.99
C PRO A 136 -13.14 5.42 -8.76
N ALA A 137 -13.14 5.35 -10.09
CA ALA A 137 -12.98 6.56 -10.91
C ALA A 137 -14.17 7.51 -10.74
N SER A 138 -13.89 8.80 -10.89
CA SER A 138 -14.90 9.87 -10.88
C SER A 138 -14.73 10.77 -12.10
N SER A 139 -15.59 11.77 -12.28
CA SER A 139 -15.44 12.74 -13.38
C SER A 139 -14.13 13.54 -13.32
N GLU A 140 -13.52 13.65 -12.13
CA GLU A 140 -12.29 14.41 -11.87
C GLU A 140 -11.07 13.52 -11.57
N GLU A 141 -11.21 12.20 -11.49
CA GLU A 141 -10.14 11.30 -11.03
C GLU A 141 -10.02 10.06 -11.92
N TYR A 142 -8.79 9.74 -12.32
CA TYR A 142 -8.53 8.55 -13.12
C TYR A 142 -8.63 7.27 -12.28
N PHE A 143 -9.08 6.18 -12.89
CA PHE A 143 -8.85 4.85 -12.34
C PHE A 143 -7.36 4.49 -12.39
N GLY A 144 -6.86 3.74 -11.41
CA GLY A 144 -5.50 3.22 -11.43
C GLY A 144 -4.43 4.28 -11.14
N GLY A 145 -3.30 4.16 -11.84
CA GLY A 145 -2.15 5.04 -11.71
C GLY A 145 -0.85 4.36 -11.31
N ILE A 146 0.19 5.17 -11.17
CA ILE A 146 1.54 4.70 -10.85
C ILE A 146 1.72 4.61 -9.34
N ILE A 147 1.77 3.38 -8.84
CA ILE A 147 1.99 3.10 -7.42
C ILE A 147 3.46 3.30 -7.06
N TYR A 148 4.39 2.82 -7.90
CA TYR A 148 5.82 3.00 -7.68
C TYR A 148 6.58 3.19 -8.99
N SER A 149 7.38 4.24 -9.03
CA SER A 149 8.23 4.57 -10.18
C SER A 149 9.59 5.04 -9.74
N LEU A 150 10.54 4.95 -10.67
CA LEU A 150 11.77 5.70 -10.61
C LEU A 150 11.91 6.56 -11.87
N GLN A 151 12.45 7.76 -11.70
CA GLN A 151 12.76 8.68 -12.79
C GLN A 151 14.06 9.45 -12.56
N SER A 152 14.56 10.14 -13.59
CA SER A 152 15.76 10.98 -13.49
C SER A 152 15.53 12.27 -12.71
N CYS A 153 14.30 12.81 -12.75
CA CYS A 153 13.89 14.03 -12.05
C CYS A 153 12.60 13.78 -11.26
N SER A 154 12.44 14.38 -10.09
CA SER A 154 11.23 14.19 -9.29
C SER A 154 10.09 15.12 -9.75
N ARG A 155 8.84 14.77 -9.41
CA ARG A 155 7.64 15.57 -9.75
C ARG A 155 7.78 17.03 -9.31
N GLU A 156 8.33 17.23 -8.13
CA GLU A 156 8.54 18.51 -7.47
C GLU A 156 9.58 19.38 -8.17
N GLY A 157 10.54 18.76 -8.85
CA GLY A 157 11.57 19.45 -9.62
C GLY A 157 11.00 20.19 -10.84
N ARG A 158 9.74 19.92 -11.22
CA ARG A 158 9.02 20.50 -12.37
C ARG A 158 9.74 20.35 -13.72
N GLN A 159 10.81 19.56 -13.78
CA GLN A 159 11.53 19.20 -14.99
C GLN A 159 10.95 17.92 -15.59
N TRP A 160 11.00 17.82 -16.91
CA TRP A 160 10.67 16.59 -17.61
C TRP A 160 11.76 15.54 -17.34
N PRO A 161 11.42 14.36 -16.79
CA PRO A 161 12.40 13.29 -16.65
C PRO A 161 12.73 12.70 -18.01
N HIS A 162 14.01 12.64 -18.34
CA HIS A 162 14.47 11.99 -19.57
C HIS A 162 14.37 10.46 -19.48
N TYR A 163 14.63 9.93 -18.27
CA TYR A 163 14.53 8.51 -17.97
C TYR A 163 13.43 8.29 -16.93
N HIS A 164 12.53 7.34 -17.18
CA HIS A 164 11.44 7.00 -16.27
C HIS A 164 10.96 5.57 -16.48
N GLN A 165 10.78 4.86 -15.37
CA GLN A 165 10.22 3.52 -15.35
C GLN A 165 9.18 3.38 -14.26
N GLN A 166 8.07 2.74 -14.61
CA GLN A 166 6.95 2.47 -13.71
C GLN A 166 7.06 1.02 -13.29
N PHE A 167 7.51 0.81 -12.05
CA PHE A 167 7.77 -0.53 -11.52
C PHE A 167 6.51 -1.19 -11.00
N VAL A 168 5.57 -0.41 -10.48
CA VAL A 168 4.23 -0.88 -10.12
C VAL A 168 3.21 0.15 -10.60
N MET A 169 2.26 -0.30 -11.42
CA MET A 169 1.23 0.55 -12.02
C MET A 169 -0.04 -0.25 -12.25
N VAL A 170 -1.19 0.40 -12.11
CA VAL A 170 -2.46 -0.11 -12.63
C VAL A 170 -2.92 0.80 -13.76
N SER A 171 -3.26 0.26 -14.93
CA SER A 171 -3.80 1.05 -16.04
C SER A 171 -5.21 1.58 -15.70
N SER A 172 -5.72 2.51 -16.51
CA SER A 172 -7.10 2.98 -16.39
C SER A 172 -8.15 1.90 -16.73
N THR A 173 -7.71 0.76 -17.29
CA THR A 173 -8.55 -0.43 -17.54
C THR A 173 -8.44 -1.50 -16.45
N GLY A 174 -7.61 -1.29 -15.41
CA GLY A 174 -7.46 -2.25 -14.31
C GLY A 174 -6.44 -3.35 -14.56
N ASP A 175 -5.52 -3.16 -15.50
CA ASP A 175 -4.39 -4.07 -15.71
C ASP A 175 -3.23 -3.70 -14.78
N LEU A 176 -2.78 -4.66 -13.97
CA LEU A 176 -1.63 -4.52 -13.09
C LEU A 176 -0.35 -4.83 -13.86
N TYR A 177 0.60 -3.90 -13.81
CA TYR A 177 1.96 -4.06 -14.28
C TYR A 177 2.92 -4.00 -13.09
N CYS A 178 3.79 -4.99 -12.97
CA CYS A 178 4.80 -5.04 -11.93
C CYS A 178 6.11 -5.58 -12.51
N SER A 179 7.09 -4.72 -12.77
CA SER A 179 8.35 -5.13 -13.42
C SER A 179 9.48 -4.14 -13.20
N VAL A 180 10.70 -4.66 -12.99
CA VAL A 180 11.96 -3.90 -13.01
C VAL A 180 12.77 -4.12 -14.29
N LEU A 181 12.24 -4.93 -15.22
CA LEU A 181 12.82 -5.19 -16.54
C LEU A 181 12.26 -4.20 -17.58
N ALA A 182 12.86 -4.16 -18.77
CA ALA A 182 12.40 -3.27 -19.84
C ALA A 182 11.02 -3.65 -20.42
N GLY A 183 10.71 -4.95 -20.46
CA GLY A 183 9.40 -5.44 -20.89
C GLY A 183 8.31 -5.12 -19.87
N LYS A 184 7.18 -4.60 -20.35
CA LYS A 184 5.97 -4.39 -19.57
C LYS A 184 4.86 -5.32 -20.06
N TYR A 185 4.45 -6.23 -19.20
CA TYR A 185 3.35 -7.15 -19.40
C TYR A 185 2.38 -7.01 -18.24
N ALA A 186 1.09 -7.12 -18.52
CA ALA A 186 0.10 -7.20 -17.47
C ALA A 186 0.32 -8.53 -16.72
N VAL A 187 0.48 -8.46 -15.41
CA VAL A 187 0.60 -9.64 -14.53
C VAL A 187 -0.74 -10.04 -13.91
N ALA A 188 -1.73 -9.14 -13.99
CA ALA A 188 -3.13 -9.38 -13.70
C ALA A 188 -3.99 -8.34 -14.42
N SER A 189 -5.27 -8.65 -14.62
CA SER A 189 -6.26 -7.79 -15.29
C SER A 189 -7.55 -7.75 -14.48
N ASP A 190 -8.44 -6.83 -14.85
CA ASP A 190 -9.77 -6.68 -14.25
C ASP A 190 -9.74 -6.44 -12.73
N LEU A 191 -8.72 -5.71 -12.24
CA LEU A 191 -8.66 -5.33 -10.84
C LEU A 191 -9.87 -4.45 -10.48
N GLN A 192 -10.57 -4.86 -9.43
CA GLN A 192 -11.76 -4.18 -8.90
C GLN A 192 -11.39 -3.06 -7.91
N PRO A 193 -12.15 -1.95 -7.89
CA PRO A 193 -12.04 -0.92 -6.86
C PRO A 193 -12.45 -1.44 -5.49
N ASN A 194 -12.03 -0.72 -4.44
CA ASN A 194 -12.37 -0.97 -3.04
C ASN A 194 -12.01 -2.38 -2.53
N ARG A 195 -11.07 -3.06 -3.20
CA ARG A 195 -10.50 -4.35 -2.79
C ARG A 195 -9.02 -4.18 -2.48
N TRP A 196 -8.58 -4.76 -1.37
CA TRP A 196 -7.16 -4.86 -1.05
C TRP A 196 -6.47 -5.93 -1.89
N TYR A 197 -5.32 -5.55 -2.45
CA TYR A 197 -4.39 -6.42 -3.15
C TYR A 197 -3.04 -6.38 -2.44
N HIS A 198 -2.40 -7.53 -2.28
CA HIS A 198 -0.99 -7.61 -1.94
C HIS A 198 -0.18 -7.88 -3.20
N VAL A 199 0.83 -7.06 -3.48
CA VAL A 199 1.77 -7.35 -4.56
C VAL A 199 3.19 -7.40 -4.02
N ALA A 200 3.94 -8.41 -4.46
CA ALA A 200 5.36 -8.52 -4.20
C ALA A 200 6.12 -8.78 -5.50
N LEU A 201 7.33 -8.24 -5.58
CA LEU A 201 8.28 -8.52 -6.66
C LEU A 201 9.60 -8.94 -6.02
N THR A 202 10.19 -10.00 -6.56
CA THR A 202 11.54 -10.42 -6.24
C THR A 202 12.40 -10.33 -7.50
N TYR A 203 13.64 -9.86 -7.35
CA TYR A 203 14.62 -9.85 -8.42
C TYR A 203 15.91 -10.50 -7.91
N ASP A 204 16.24 -11.64 -8.48
CA ASP A 204 17.50 -12.33 -8.27
C ASP A 204 18.54 -11.83 -9.27
N HIS A 205 19.54 -11.10 -8.77
CA HIS A 205 20.60 -10.57 -9.62
C HIS A 205 21.50 -11.67 -10.19
N ASN A 206 21.77 -12.73 -9.42
CA ASN A 206 22.70 -13.79 -9.82
C ASN A 206 22.11 -14.64 -10.94
N TYR A 207 20.80 -14.92 -10.86
CA TYR A 207 20.08 -15.71 -11.86
C TYR A 207 19.35 -14.85 -12.91
N GLN A 208 19.44 -13.52 -12.80
CA GLN A 208 18.70 -12.56 -13.64
C GLN A 208 17.23 -12.93 -13.76
N ARG A 209 16.58 -13.17 -12.61
CA ARG A 209 15.20 -13.67 -12.55
C ARG A 209 14.32 -12.71 -11.79
N GLN A 210 13.21 -12.33 -12.41
CA GLN A 210 12.13 -11.62 -11.74
C GLN A 210 10.97 -12.57 -11.47
N GLU A 211 10.40 -12.50 -10.27
CA GLU A 211 9.12 -13.13 -9.96
C GLU A 211 8.15 -12.09 -9.37
N VAL A 212 6.88 -12.22 -9.73
CA VAL A 212 5.81 -11.35 -9.25
C VAL A 212 4.74 -12.20 -8.59
N PHE A 213 4.24 -11.71 -7.46
CA PHE A 213 3.23 -12.36 -6.66
C PHE A 213 2.08 -11.40 -6.45
N LEU A 214 0.86 -11.92 -6.52
CA LEU A 214 -0.38 -11.22 -6.22
C LEU A 214 -1.16 -12.02 -5.18
N ASP A 215 -1.58 -11.37 -4.11
CA ASP A 215 -2.33 -11.96 -3.00
C ASP A 215 -1.68 -13.24 -2.45
N GLY A 216 -0.35 -13.22 -2.36
CA GLY A 216 0.43 -14.33 -1.84
C GLY A 216 0.75 -15.43 -2.86
N GLU A 217 0.22 -15.39 -4.08
CA GLU A 217 0.45 -16.41 -5.11
C GLU A 217 1.33 -15.89 -6.25
N LYS A 218 2.22 -16.74 -6.78
CA LYS A 218 3.10 -16.37 -7.89
C LYS A 218 2.29 -16.27 -9.18
N VAL A 219 2.25 -15.09 -9.79
CA VAL A 219 1.51 -14.82 -11.03
C VAL A 219 2.41 -14.67 -12.24
N TRP A 220 3.70 -14.40 -12.04
CA TRP A 220 4.66 -14.22 -13.14
C TRP A 220 6.08 -14.62 -12.75
N SER A 221 6.84 -15.16 -13.70
CA SER A 221 8.27 -15.43 -13.57
C SER A 221 8.94 -15.29 -14.93
N VAL A 222 10.05 -14.55 -14.99
CA VAL A 222 10.75 -14.28 -16.25
C VAL A 222 12.24 -14.07 -16.01
N LEU A 223 13.05 -14.48 -16.98
CA LEU A 223 14.48 -14.17 -17.02
C LEU A 223 14.71 -12.84 -17.74
N GLY A 224 15.60 -12.02 -17.22
CA GLY A 224 16.00 -10.78 -17.86
C GLY A 224 16.87 -9.90 -16.97
N THR A 225 17.64 -9.05 -17.61
CA THR A 225 18.41 -8.00 -16.94
C THR A 225 17.51 -6.81 -16.62
N ARG A 226 17.88 -6.08 -15.57
CA ARG A 226 17.32 -4.75 -15.31
C ARG A 226 17.51 -3.85 -16.54
N HIS A 227 16.66 -2.84 -16.63
CA HIS A 227 16.74 -1.81 -17.67
C HIS A 227 18.16 -1.23 -17.79
N ASP A 228 18.64 -1.00 -19.02
CA ASP A 228 20.00 -0.49 -19.26
C ASP A 228 20.23 0.89 -18.61
N GLU A 229 19.17 1.69 -18.52
CA GLU A 229 19.17 3.02 -17.91
C GLU A 229 19.01 3.02 -16.38
N TRP A 230 19.13 1.86 -15.72
CA TRP A 230 18.93 1.72 -14.27
C TRP A 230 19.72 2.73 -13.45
N SER A 231 20.96 3.04 -13.84
CA SER A 231 21.82 4.01 -13.16
C SER A 231 21.30 5.46 -13.22
N HIS A 232 20.46 5.79 -14.21
CA HIS A 232 19.89 7.13 -14.38
C HIS A 232 18.58 7.35 -13.60
N LEU A 233 17.98 6.27 -13.08
CA LEU A 233 16.72 6.27 -12.34
C LEU A 233 16.92 6.68 -10.86
N THR A 234 17.29 7.94 -10.63
CA THR A 234 17.76 8.43 -9.32
C THR A 234 16.67 8.95 -8.37
N ARG A 235 15.40 8.97 -8.79
CA ARG A 235 14.26 9.52 -8.03
C ARG A 235 13.14 8.50 -7.94
N GLY A 236 13.13 7.72 -6.85
CA GLY A 236 12.05 6.77 -6.56
C GLY A 236 10.89 7.44 -5.81
N GLN A 237 9.68 7.35 -6.34
CA GLN A 237 8.47 7.94 -5.74
C GLN A 237 7.33 6.92 -5.69
N VAL A 238 6.63 6.89 -4.56
CA VAL A 238 5.39 6.11 -4.37
C VAL A 238 4.20 7.04 -4.59
N GLY A 239 3.22 6.59 -5.37
CA GLY A 239 1.96 7.29 -5.62
C GLY A 239 1.94 8.24 -6.82
N THR A 240 3.06 8.38 -7.53
CA THR A 240 3.16 9.16 -8.77
C THR A 240 4.32 8.65 -9.62
N GLY A 241 4.30 8.98 -10.90
CA GLY A 241 5.42 8.78 -11.81
C GLY A 241 5.18 9.42 -13.16
N CYS A 242 6.25 9.50 -13.97
CA CYS A 242 6.13 9.90 -15.36
C CYS A 242 5.88 8.68 -16.23
N VAL A 243 5.10 8.84 -17.31
CA VAL A 243 4.84 7.80 -18.31
C VAL A 243 4.91 8.40 -19.72
N THR A 244 5.48 7.63 -20.64
CA THR A 244 5.36 7.86 -22.09
C THR A 244 4.63 6.66 -22.64
N SER A 245 3.30 6.77 -22.75
CA SER A 245 2.46 5.66 -23.13
C SER A 245 2.18 5.67 -24.63
N ASN A 246 2.90 4.86 -25.40
CA ASN A 246 2.58 4.70 -26.81
C ASN A 246 1.30 3.85 -27.01
N THR A 247 1.16 2.76 -26.24
CA THR A 247 0.08 1.77 -26.41
C THR A 247 -0.74 1.48 -25.16
N LEU A 248 -0.27 1.90 -23.97
CA LEU A 248 -0.93 1.60 -22.69
C LEU A 248 -2.03 2.63 -22.36
N ASN A 249 -3.03 2.21 -21.61
CA ASN A 249 -4.10 3.09 -21.11
C ASN A 249 -3.65 3.78 -19.81
N CYS A 250 -2.66 4.65 -19.89
CA CYS A 250 -1.99 5.21 -18.70
C CYS A 250 -1.83 6.73 -18.79
N PRO A 251 -2.89 7.52 -18.50
CA PRO A 251 -4.26 7.08 -18.27
C PRO A 251 -5.04 6.81 -19.57
N PHE A 252 -4.56 7.29 -20.71
CA PHE A 252 -5.10 6.99 -22.04
C PHE A 252 -3.96 6.77 -23.02
N ARG A 253 -4.26 6.14 -24.16
CA ARG A 253 -3.26 5.87 -25.20
C ARG A 253 -2.67 7.17 -25.74
N GLY A 254 -1.36 7.22 -25.88
CA GLY A 254 -0.64 8.41 -26.32
C GLY A 254 -0.36 9.43 -25.21
N HIS A 255 -0.74 9.16 -23.95
CA HIS A 255 -0.43 10.08 -22.85
C HIS A 255 1.08 10.17 -22.60
N ILE A 256 1.56 11.40 -22.48
CA ILE A 256 2.93 11.74 -22.14
C ILE A 256 2.84 12.72 -20.99
N GLY A 257 3.23 12.29 -19.79
CA GLY A 257 3.02 13.11 -18.62
C GLY A 257 3.25 12.40 -17.30
N TRP A 258 3.03 13.16 -16.24
CA TRP A 258 2.86 12.58 -14.91
C TRP A 258 1.50 11.89 -14.81
N TYR A 259 1.46 10.79 -14.07
CA TYR A 259 0.26 10.02 -13.79
C TYR A 259 0.27 9.58 -12.33
N GLY A 260 -0.50 10.29 -11.50
CA GLY A 260 -0.68 9.98 -10.09
C GLY A 260 -1.45 8.68 -9.88
N PHE A 261 -1.27 8.07 -8.72
CA PHE A 261 -2.10 6.95 -8.26
C PHE A 261 -3.39 7.46 -7.62
N HIS A 262 -4.51 6.85 -7.98
CA HIS A 262 -5.81 7.09 -7.35
C HIS A 262 -6.22 5.83 -6.56
N GLY A 263 -5.86 5.83 -5.29
CA GLY A 263 -5.77 4.60 -4.53
C GLY A 263 -5.31 4.80 -3.09
N VAL A 264 -5.25 3.68 -2.38
CA VAL A 264 -4.71 3.60 -1.02
C VAL A 264 -3.49 2.66 -1.04
N VAL A 265 -2.42 3.02 -0.34
CA VAL A 265 -1.23 2.16 -0.17
C VAL A 265 -0.90 1.97 1.30
N ASP A 266 -0.56 0.74 1.68
CA ASP A 266 -0.01 0.40 2.98
C ASP A 266 1.19 -0.54 2.89
N ALA A 267 1.96 -0.59 3.98
CA ALA A 267 3.07 -1.52 4.18
C ALA A 267 4.05 -1.66 2.99
N PHE A 268 4.31 -0.57 2.25
CA PHE A 268 5.34 -0.58 1.21
C PHE A 268 6.71 -0.76 1.86
N ARG A 269 7.35 -1.89 1.57
CA ARG A 269 8.64 -2.30 2.13
C ARG A 269 9.57 -2.80 1.03
N VAL A 270 10.86 -2.60 1.24
CA VAL A 270 11.95 -3.12 0.40
C VAL A 270 12.84 -4.00 1.25
N TRP A 271 13.14 -5.19 0.74
CA TRP A 271 13.84 -6.25 1.43
C TRP A 271 15.17 -6.58 0.76
N ARG A 272 16.14 -7.01 1.56
CA ARG A 272 17.40 -7.60 1.10
C ARG A 272 17.14 -9.04 0.62
N GLY A 273 17.64 -9.33 -0.59
CA GLY A 273 17.55 -10.65 -1.20
C GLY A 273 16.16 -10.96 -1.76
N VAL A 274 16.03 -12.20 -2.22
CA VAL A 274 14.79 -12.77 -2.79
C VAL A 274 13.89 -13.25 -1.64
N LEU A 275 12.63 -12.82 -1.61
CA LEU A 275 11.63 -13.39 -0.70
C LEU A 275 11.20 -14.77 -1.21
N SER A 276 11.04 -15.72 -0.29
CA SER A 276 10.48 -17.04 -0.64
C SER A 276 8.97 -16.96 -0.88
N GLN A 277 8.39 -18.01 -1.47
CA GLN A 277 6.94 -18.13 -1.59
C GLN A 277 6.24 -18.05 -0.23
N ASP A 278 6.81 -18.67 0.80
CA ASP A 278 6.25 -18.67 2.16
C ASP A 278 6.38 -17.30 2.84
N ASP A 279 7.51 -16.62 2.63
CA ASP A 279 7.69 -15.23 3.08
C ASP A 279 6.60 -14.33 2.47
N VAL A 280 6.36 -14.46 1.16
CA VAL A 280 5.36 -13.66 0.45
C VAL A 280 3.94 -14.00 0.92
N LYS A 281 3.61 -15.29 1.10
CA LYS A 281 2.31 -15.71 1.67
C LYS A 281 2.09 -15.16 3.08
N LEU A 282 3.11 -15.18 3.92
CA LEU A 282 3.04 -14.60 5.26
C LEU A 282 2.73 -13.10 5.19
N LEU A 283 3.43 -12.34 4.34
CA LEU A 283 3.20 -10.91 4.14
C LEU A 283 1.82 -10.60 3.55
N ALA A 284 1.36 -11.42 2.60
CA ALA A 284 0.03 -11.34 1.97
C ALA A 284 -1.11 -11.70 2.93
N ASN A 285 -0.82 -12.37 4.04
CA ASN A 285 -1.79 -12.59 5.11
C ASN A 285 -1.73 -11.49 6.17
N GLY A 286 -0.82 -10.51 6.06
CA GLY A 286 -0.64 -9.44 7.04
C GLY A 286 0.38 -9.77 8.14
N GLY A 287 1.09 -10.90 8.01
CA GLY A 287 2.22 -11.23 8.86
C GLY A 287 3.42 -10.28 8.65
N GLU A 288 4.42 -10.44 9.52
CA GLU A 288 5.64 -9.64 9.50
C GLU A 288 6.87 -10.54 9.43
N LEU A 289 7.84 -10.16 8.59
CA LEU A 289 9.16 -10.79 8.55
C LEU A 289 10.13 -10.11 9.51
N THR A 290 11.25 -10.76 9.77
CA THR A 290 12.32 -10.19 10.58
C THR A 290 12.83 -8.88 9.99
N THR A 291 13.01 -7.88 10.86
CA THR A 291 13.40 -6.54 10.45
C THR A 291 14.85 -6.45 9.97
N GLU A 292 15.66 -7.50 10.13
CA GLU A 292 17.05 -7.57 9.67
C GLU A 292 17.19 -7.50 8.15
N ARG A 293 16.21 -8.06 7.42
CA ARG A 293 16.18 -8.02 5.95
C ARG A 293 15.56 -6.74 5.42
N LEU A 294 14.85 -5.96 6.26
CA LEU A 294 14.18 -4.74 5.83
C LEU A 294 15.21 -3.65 5.51
N ARG A 295 15.23 -3.16 4.27
CA ARG A 295 16.10 -2.05 3.86
C ARG A 295 15.41 -0.70 3.97
N ALA A 296 14.16 -0.64 3.52
CA ALA A 296 13.41 0.59 3.49
C ALA A 296 11.90 0.36 3.60
N ALA A 297 11.19 1.39 4.05
CA ALA A 297 9.74 1.41 4.09
C ALA A 297 9.19 2.83 3.87
N ALA A 298 7.96 2.91 3.38
CA ALA A 298 7.22 4.17 3.30
C ALA A 298 6.73 4.66 4.68
N LYS A 299 6.52 3.72 5.62
CA LYS A 299 6.16 3.98 7.02
C LYS A 299 7.13 3.27 7.96
N PRO A 300 8.20 3.94 8.40
CA PRO A 300 9.10 3.37 9.40
C PRO A 300 8.42 3.33 10.78
N ASN A 301 8.79 2.36 11.61
CA ASN A 301 8.20 2.12 12.93
C ASN A 301 8.35 3.30 13.93
N SER A 302 9.20 4.29 13.63
CA SER A 302 9.37 5.51 14.42
C SER A 302 9.29 6.75 13.52
N ALA A 303 8.07 7.31 13.42
CA ALA A 303 7.82 8.51 12.65
C ALA A 303 8.41 9.77 13.35
N THR A 304 9.52 10.30 12.84
CA THR A 304 10.11 11.60 13.23
C THR A 304 9.53 12.74 12.39
N THR A 305 9.56 13.96 12.91
CA THR A 305 9.08 15.18 12.21
C THR A 305 9.68 15.37 10.81
N TRP A 306 10.91 14.87 10.58
CA TRP A 306 11.58 14.92 9.28
C TRP A 306 10.96 14.00 8.23
N GLN A 307 10.37 12.88 8.62
CA GLN A 307 9.74 11.94 7.68
C GLN A 307 8.43 12.49 7.12
N ARG A 308 7.77 13.42 7.83
CA ARG A 308 6.63 14.18 7.27
C ARG A 308 7.04 15.04 6.08
N LYS A 309 8.31 15.46 5.97
CA LYS A 309 8.82 16.20 4.79
C LYS A 309 9.04 15.31 3.56
N LEU A 310 9.01 14.00 3.73
CA LEU A 310 9.14 13.01 2.66
C LEU A 310 7.77 12.51 2.15
N GLN A 311 6.69 13.13 2.65
CA GLN A 311 5.32 12.91 2.23
C GLN A 311 4.79 14.25 1.73
N LEU A 312 4.29 14.28 0.49
CA LEU A 312 3.76 15.50 -0.13
C LEU A 312 2.30 15.25 -0.49
N ASN A 313 1.40 16.08 0.00
CA ASN A 313 -0.05 16.02 -0.27
C ASN A 313 -0.71 14.65 0.03
N VAL A 314 -0.08 13.82 0.85
CA VAL A 314 -0.58 12.50 1.25
C VAL A 314 -1.54 12.65 2.41
N GLN A 315 -2.71 12.05 2.29
CA GLN A 315 -3.69 11.95 3.38
C GLN A 315 -3.59 10.56 4.04
N LEU A 316 -3.99 10.48 5.30
CA LEU A 316 -4.06 9.23 6.05
C LEU A 316 -5.51 8.82 6.18
N ALA A 317 -5.87 7.63 5.67
CA ALA A 317 -7.22 7.11 5.78
C ALA A 317 -7.48 6.45 7.14
N LYS A 318 -8.74 6.52 7.57
CA LYS A 318 -9.32 5.69 8.64
C LYS A 318 -9.93 4.40 8.06
N CYS A 319 -9.27 3.80 7.08
CA CYS A 319 -9.77 2.56 6.50
C CYS A 319 -9.18 1.33 7.19
N THR A 320 -9.81 0.20 6.91
CA THR A 320 -9.44 -1.12 7.42
C THR A 320 -8.02 -1.48 7.04
N ARG A 321 -7.40 -2.31 7.87
CA ARG A 321 -6.15 -2.95 7.47
C ARG A 321 -6.39 -3.90 6.29
N PRO A 322 -5.34 -4.17 5.49
CA PRO A 322 -5.52 -4.90 4.24
C PRO A 322 -6.08 -6.33 4.39
N ALA A 323 -5.88 -6.97 5.55
CA ALA A 323 -6.37 -8.31 5.85
C ALA A 323 -7.90 -8.40 6.08
N GLU A 324 -8.61 -7.28 6.23
CA GLU A 324 -10.05 -7.32 6.50
C GLU A 324 -10.92 -7.51 5.25
N GLY A 325 -10.33 -7.52 4.05
CA GLY A 325 -10.98 -7.94 2.80
C GLY A 325 -12.26 -7.18 2.42
N ARG A 326 -12.59 -6.08 3.09
CA ARG A 326 -13.83 -5.33 2.88
C ARG A 326 -13.59 -3.87 2.51
N THR A 327 -14.59 -3.36 1.79
CA THR A 327 -14.73 -2.04 1.18
C THR A 327 -14.07 -0.92 1.99
N ILE A 328 -13.30 -0.08 1.31
CA ILE A 328 -12.67 1.10 1.90
C ILE A 328 -13.72 2.18 2.18
N GLN A 329 -13.70 2.76 3.38
CA GLN A 329 -14.53 3.90 3.76
C GLN A 329 -13.72 5.21 3.77
N TYR A 330 -14.38 6.33 3.49
CA TYR A 330 -13.81 7.70 3.43
C TYR A 330 -14.49 8.62 4.44
N GLU A 331 -13.80 9.69 4.86
CA GLU A 331 -14.47 10.90 5.36
C GLU A 331 -14.65 11.85 4.17
N GLU A 332 -15.88 12.31 3.95
CA GLU A 332 -16.19 13.40 2.99
C GLU A 332 -15.63 14.75 3.47
#